data_AF-A0A955J1L0-F1
#
_entry.id   AF-A0A955J1L0-F1
#
_cell.length_a   1.000
_cell.length_b   1.000
_cell.length_c   1.000
_cell.angle_alpha   90.00
_cell.angle_beta   90.00
_cell.angle_gamma   90.00
#
_symmetry.space_group_name_H-M   'P 1'
#
loop_
_entity.id
_entity.type
_entity.pdbx_description
1 polymer ?
#
loop_
_entity_poly.entity_id
_entity_poly.type
_entity_poly.pdbx_seq_one_letter_code
_entity_poly.pdbx_strand_id
1 'polypeptide(L)'
;IITFGTLKARAAIRDIGRVMDMPLPEVDRIAKLVPEQLKMTLGKALEEEPELKELYDTDPQVRRVIDTGKVIEGQARHSSVHAAGVIVATQPLHTIVPLYKAPGNDDMVTQWDGPTCERVGLLKMDFLGLRTLSTIERAKKLIRETLTDSAIRKAIGEEDLDPGIDPLDLDRLEFRDD
;
A
#
# COMPACT_ATOMS: atom_id res chain seq x y z
N ILE A 1 8.44 2.78 -9.57
CA ILE A 1 9.39 3.03 -8.45
C ILE A 1 9.49 1.76 -7.60
N ILE A 2 10.67 1.35 -7.09
CA ILE A 2 10.73 0.18 -6.17
C ILE A 2 10.17 0.51 -4.79
N THR A 3 9.60 -0.50 -4.15
CA THR A 3 9.25 -0.49 -2.72
C THR A 3 9.91 -1.66 -2.04
N PHE A 4 10.16 -1.53 -0.73
CA PHE A 4 10.72 -2.59 0.08
C PHE A 4 9.70 -3.03 1.12
N GLY A 5 9.29 -4.30 1.04
CA GLY A 5 8.52 -4.93 2.11
C GLY A 5 9.45 -5.21 3.28
N THR A 6 9.14 -4.66 4.44
CA THR A 6 9.92 -4.89 5.67
C THR A 6 9.32 -6.01 6.51
N LEU A 7 10.16 -6.67 7.31
CA LEU A 7 9.73 -7.66 8.30
C LEU A 7 8.97 -6.98 9.45
N LYS A 8 7.65 -7.10 9.45
CA LYS A 8 6.81 -6.69 10.59
C LYS A 8 6.91 -7.70 11.73
N ALA A 9 6.62 -7.28 12.97
CA ALA A 9 6.67 -8.09 14.19
C ALA A 9 6.11 -9.52 14.03
N ARG A 10 4.85 -9.65 13.56
CA ARG A 10 4.21 -10.97 13.31
C ARG A 10 4.97 -11.82 12.29
N ALA A 11 5.50 -11.20 11.23
CA ALA A 11 6.25 -11.92 10.19
C ALA A 11 7.63 -12.35 10.70
N ALA A 12 8.29 -11.52 11.53
CA ALA A 12 9.54 -11.86 12.17
C ALA A 12 9.40 -13.10 13.09
N ILE A 13 8.34 -13.18 13.91
CA ILE A 13 8.05 -14.39 14.72
C ILE A 13 7.87 -15.61 13.82
N ARG A 14 7.09 -15.49 12.74
CA ARG A 14 6.83 -16.62 11.83
C ARG A 14 8.09 -17.12 11.13
N ASP A 15 8.90 -16.21 10.62
CA ASP A 15 10.12 -16.56 9.90
C ASP A 15 11.16 -17.16 10.85
N ILE A 16 11.38 -16.58 12.04
CA ILE A 16 12.33 -17.11 13.03
C ILE A 16 11.83 -18.42 13.63
N GLY A 17 10.56 -18.52 14.00
CA GLY A 17 9.98 -19.74 14.59
C GLY A 17 10.16 -20.94 13.65
N ARG A 18 9.96 -20.74 12.36
CA ARG A 18 10.22 -21.77 11.33
C ARG A 18 11.71 -22.13 11.21
N VAL A 19 12.62 -21.15 11.27
CA VAL A 19 14.07 -21.43 11.25
C VAL A 19 14.52 -22.19 12.49
N MET A 20 13.90 -21.94 13.63
CA MET A 20 14.16 -22.64 14.89
C MET A 20 13.43 -23.97 15.02
N ASP A 21 12.79 -24.47 13.95
CA ASP A 21 12.04 -25.73 13.92
C ASP A 21 10.92 -25.82 14.98
N MET A 22 10.35 -24.67 15.36
CA MET A 22 9.18 -24.61 16.23
C MET A 22 7.94 -25.06 15.44
N PRO A 23 7.05 -25.89 16.01
CA PRO A 23 5.84 -26.33 15.32
C PRO A 23 5.01 -25.15 14.80
N LEU A 24 4.66 -25.16 13.50
CA LEU A 24 3.94 -24.06 12.86
C LEU A 24 2.64 -23.62 13.58
N PRO A 25 1.83 -24.53 14.17
CA PRO A 25 0.66 -24.13 14.95
C PRO A 25 1.01 -23.28 16.18
N GLU A 26 2.13 -23.58 16.82
CA GLU A 26 2.63 -22.82 17.98
C GLU A 26 3.18 -21.47 17.56
N VAL A 27 3.96 -21.42 16.48
CA VAL A 27 4.46 -20.17 15.90
C VAL A 27 3.30 -19.23 15.55
N ASP A 28 2.23 -19.74 14.94
CA ASP A 28 1.06 -18.92 14.60
C ASP A 28 0.26 -18.48 15.82
N ARG A 29 0.18 -19.33 16.87
CA ARG A 29 -0.40 -18.94 18.18
C ARG A 29 0.33 -17.73 18.74
N ILE A 30 1.66 -17.79 18.84
CA ILE A 30 2.48 -16.70 19.38
C ILE A 30 2.39 -15.45 18.50
N ALA A 31 2.43 -15.59 17.18
CA ALA A 31 2.33 -14.46 16.26
C ALA A 31 0.98 -13.73 16.34
N LYS A 32 -0.11 -14.42 16.69
CA LYS A 32 -1.45 -13.82 16.87
C LYS A 32 -1.55 -12.94 18.11
N LEU A 33 -0.74 -13.20 19.14
CA LEU A 33 -0.70 -12.38 20.36
C LEU A 33 -0.16 -10.97 20.10
N VAL A 34 0.66 -10.77 19.07
CA VAL A 34 1.13 -9.42 18.71
C VAL A 34 -0.06 -8.58 18.22
N PRO A 35 -0.40 -7.43 18.85
CA PRO A 35 -1.54 -6.62 18.45
C PRO A 35 -1.44 -6.08 17.01
N GLU A 36 -2.58 -5.93 16.34
CA GLU A 36 -2.64 -5.42 14.98
C GLU A 36 -2.76 -3.90 14.95
N GLN A 37 -1.62 -3.23 15.08
CA GLN A 37 -1.54 -1.77 15.07
C GLN A 37 -0.50 -1.27 14.06
N LEU A 38 -0.68 -0.04 13.59
CA LEU A 38 0.29 0.63 12.73
C LEU A 38 1.61 0.83 13.48
N LYS A 39 2.73 0.48 12.83
CA LYS A 39 4.09 0.60 13.39
C LYS A 39 4.29 -0.20 14.69
N MET A 40 3.59 -1.33 14.84
CA MET A 40 3.82 -2.30 15.92
C MET A 40 5.22 -2.93 15.80
N THR A 41 5.88 -3.09 16.94
CA THR A 41 7.20 -3.71 17.10
C THR A 41 7.13 -4.83 18.13
N LEU A 42 8.06 -5.78 18.10
CA LEU A 42 8.15 -6.84 19.11
C LEU A 42 8.38 -6.29 20.53
N GLY A 43 9.11 -5.17 20.64
CA GLY A 43 9.29 -4.48 21.91
C GLY A 43 7.97 -3.96 22.48
N LYS A 44 7.21 -3.21 21.68
CA LYS A 44 5.88 -2.70 22.09
C LYS A 44 4.89 -3.82 22.36
N ALA A 45 4.91 -4.87 21.55
CA ALA A 45 4.01 -6.01 21.74
C ALA A 45 4.24 -6.69 23.12
N LEU A 46 5.49 -6.77 23.60
CA LEU A 46 5.79 -7.30 24.93
C LEU A 46 5.33 -6.38 26.08
N GLU A 47 5.21 -5.08 25.82
CA GLU A 47 4.70 -4.11 26.81
C GLU A 47 3.17 -4.08 26.84
N GLU A 48 2.53 -4.26 25.69
CA GLU A 48 1.08 -4.16 25.50
C GLU A 48 0.32 -5.47 25.73
N GLU A 49 0.93 -6.63 25.48
CA GLU A 49 0.27 -7.94 25.58
C GLU A 49 0.87 -8.79 26.72
N PRO A 50 0.19 -8.88 27.88
CA PRO A 50 0.66 -9.65 29.03
C PRO A 50 0.90 -11.13 28.74
N GLU A 51 0.06 -11.77 27.91
CA GLU A 51 0.21 -13.20 27.59
C GLU A 51 1.51 -13.44 26.80
N LEU A 52 1.83 -12.56 25.86
CA LEU A 52 3.08 -12.61 25.11
C LEU A 52 4.29 -12.39 26.02
N LYS A 53 4.16 -11.50 27.01
CA LYS A 53 5.22 -11.26 28.00
C LYS A 53 5.44 -12.46 28.91
N GLU A 54 4.37 -13.10 29.36
CA GLU A 54 4.44 -14.30 30.18
C GLU A 54 5.13 -15.45 29.43
N LEU A 55 4.76 -15.69 28.17
CA LEU A 55 5.42 -16.70 27.33
C LEU A 55 6.90 -16.38 27.11
N TYR A 56 7.24 -15.10 26.89
CA TYR A 56 8.63 -14.65 26.78
C TYR A 56 9.43 -14.89 28.07
N ASP A 57 8.79 -14.79 29.24
CA ASP A 57 9.44 -14.98 30.54
C ASP A 57 9.56 -16.46 30.93
N THR A 58 8.60 -17.29 30.52
CA THR A 58 8.47 -18.68 30.96
C THR A 58 9.02 -19.71 29.97
N ASP A 59 8.95 -19.44 28.67
CA ASP A 59 9.40 -20.36 27.62
C ASP A 59 10.73 -19.89 26.98
N PRO A 60 11.84 -20.61 27.20
CA PRO A 60 13.14 -20.26 26.61
C PRO A 60 13.17 -20.30 25.08
N GLN A 61 12.34 -21.12 24.44
CA GLN A 61 12.24 -21.20 22.99
C GLN A 61 11.54 -19.95 22.44
N VAL A 62 10.43 -19.53 23.06
CA VAL A 62 9.72 -18.30 22.69
C VAL A 62 10.61 -17.07 22.90
N ARG A 63 11.34 -17.00 24.01
CA ARG A 63 12.30 -15.93 24.27
C ARG A 63 13.33 -15.81 23.14
N ARG A 64 13.95 -16.92 22.74
CA ARG A 64 14.94 -16.95 21.66
C ARG A 64 14.35 -16.49 20.32
N VAL A 65 13.11 -16.91 20.01
CA VAL A 65 12.41 -16.47 18.79
C VAL A 65 12.21 -14.95 18.81
N ILE A 66 11.72 -14.41 19.91
CA ILE A 66 11.41 -12.98 20.03
C ILE A 66 12.68 -12.14 20.02
N ASP A 67 13.72 -12.53 20.75
CA ASP A 67 14.98 -11.78 20.81
C ASP A 67 15.71 -11.78 19.46
N THR A 68 15.71 -12.91 18.76
CA THR A 68 16.25 -12.97 17.39
C THR A 68 15.37 -12.16 16.43
N GLY A 69 14.04 -12.23 16.61
CA GLY A 69 13.08 -11.46 15.85
C GLY A 69 13.30 -9.96 15.97
N LYS A 70 13.62 -9.44 17.16
CA LYS A 70 13.92 -8.01 17.40
C LYS A 70 15.11 -7.51 16.59
N VAL A 71 16.09 -8.38 16.29
CA VAL A 71 17.28 -8.01 15.48
C VAL A 71 16.92 -7.82 14.01
N ILE A 72 16.00 -8.63 13.49
CA ILE A 72 15.64 -8.63 12.05
C ILE A 72 14.35 -7.87 11.74
N GLU A 73 13.57 -7.50 12.75
CA GLU A 73 12.39 -6.67 12.59
C GLU A 73 12.75 -5.34 11.92
N GLY A 74 11.91 -4.90 10.98
CA GLY A 74 12.11 -3.67 10.22
C GLY A 74 13.10 -3.79 9.07
N GLN A 75 13.85 -4.89 8.97
CA GLN A 75 14.76 -5.12 7.84
C GLN A 75 13.99 -5.39 6.55
N ALA A 76 14.57 -5.00 5.42
CA ALA A 76 14.02 -5.24 4.10
C ALA A 76 14.02 -6.75 3.78
N ARG A 77 12.88 -7.27 3.31
CA ARG A 77 12.67 -8.70 3.03
C ARG A 77 12.56 -9.00 1.54
N HIS A 78 11.82 -8.18 0.81
CA HIS A 78 11.63 -8.34 -0.63
C HIS A 78 11.40 -6.99 -1.31
N SER A 79 11.80 -6.90 -2.57
CA SER A 79 11.45 -5.79 -3.45
C SER A 79 10.03 -5.96 -4.01
N SER A 80 9.33 -4.86 -4.19
CA SER A 80 8.08 -4.78 -4.94
C SER A 80 8.03 -3.48 -5.76
N VAL A 81 6.93 -3.24 -6.46
CA VAL A 81 6.74 -2.04 -7.30
C VAL A 81 5.71 -1.14 -6.64
N HIS A 82 6.01 0.16 -6.56
CA HIS A 82 5.03 1.17 -6.18
C HIS A 82 3.98 1.26 -7.29
N ALA A 83 2.77 0.78 -7.01
CA ALA A 83 1.72 0.61 -8.02
C ALA A 83 1.32 1.89 -8.76
N ALA A 84 1.43 3.06 -8.12
CA ALA A 84 1.09 4.36 -8.68
C ALA A 84 2.30 5.19 -9.16
N GLY A 85 3.51 4.81 -8.80
CA GLY A 85 4.60 5.77 -8.63
C GLY A 85 5.53 5.76 -9.83
N VAL A 86 5.57 6.87 -10.54
CA VAL A 86 6.34 7.08 -11.76
C VAL A 86 7.38 8.17 -11.53
N ILE A 87 8.61 7.94 -12.03
CA ILE A 87 9.65 8.95 -12.07
C ILE A 87 9.78 9.47 -13.48
N VAL A 88 9.82 10.79 -13.61
CA VAL A 88 10.07 11.50 -14.87
C VAL A 88 11.40 12.22 -14.77
N ALA A 89 12.24 12.06 -15.80
CA ALA A 89 13.56 12.66 -15.86
C ALA A 89 13.80 13.29 -17.24
N THR A 90 14.67 14.31 -17.28
CA THR A 90 15.07 15.00 -18.52
C THR A 90 16.15 14.26 -19.32
N GLN A 91 16.71 13.19 -18.76
CA GLN A 91 17.75 12.35 -19.35
C GLN A 91 17.38 10.87 -19.16
N PRO A 92 17.99 9.95 -19.92
CA PRO A 92 17.73 8.52 -19.76
C PRO A 92 17.96 8.04 -18.32
N LEU A 93 16.97 7.41 -17.70
CA LEU A 93 17.01 7.09 -16.26
C LEU A 93 18.23 6.27 -15.82
N HIS A 94 18.72 5.35 -16.66
CA HIS A 94 19.85 4.49 -16.35
C HIS A 94 21.18 5.25 -16.16
N THR A 95 21.28 6.51 -16.61
CA THR A 95 22.48 7.35 -16.43
C THR A 95 22.50 8.07 -15.09
N ILE A 96 21.36 8.13 -14.38
CA ILE A 96 21.18 8.94 -13.16
C ILE A 96 20.64 8.14 -11.96
N VAL A 97 19.97 7.00 -12.20
CA VAL A 97 19.41 6.13 -11.16
C VAL A 97 19.67 4.67 -11.51
N PRO A 98 20.17 3.85 -10.56
CA PRO A 98 20.27 2.41 -10.78
C PRO A 98 18.88 1.80 -10.99
N LEU A 99 18.74 0.94 -11.99
CA LEU A 99 17.46 0.33 -12.37
C LEU A 99 17.41 -1.14 -11.96
N TYR A 100 16.20 -1.63 -11.72
CA TYR A 100 15.90 -3.02 -11.40
C TYR A 100 14.77 -3.52 -12.31
N LYS A 101 14.88 -4.78 -12.72
CA LYS A 101 13.87 -5.50 -13.48
C LYS A 101 13.61 -6.81 -12.77
N ALA A 102 12.39 -7.02 -12.30
CA ALA A 102 12.03 -8.25 -11.61
C ALA A 102 11.99 -9.43 -12.60
N PRO A 103 12.41 -10.64 -12.22
CA PRO A 103 12.30 -11.82 -13.07
C PRO A 103 10.86 -12.05 -13.55
N GLY A 104 10.66 -12.22 -14.85
CA GLY A 104 9.34 -12.45 -15.44
C GLY A 104 8.44 -11.21 -15.54
N ASN A 105 8.93 -10.02 -15.20
CA ASN A 105 8.22 -8.76 -15.44
C ASN A 105 9.04 -7.89 -16.42
N ASP A 106 8.36 -7.26 -17.37
CA ASP A 106 8.96 -6.29 -18.30
C ASP A 106 9.08 -4.87 -17.74
N ASP A 107 8.40 -4.57 -16.63
CA ASP A 107 8.45 -3.28 -15.96
C ASP A 107 9.87 -2.96 -15.45
N MET A 108 10.36 -1.79 -15.84
CA MET A 108 11.59 -1.24 -15.32
C MET A 108 11.29 -0.33 -14.14
N VAL A 109 11.96 -0.56 -13.00
CA VAL A 109 11.78 0.24 -11.80
C VAL A 109 13.11 0.81 -11.31
N THR A 110 13.06 1.95 -10.62
CA THR A 110 14.20 2.52 -9.90
C THR A 110 14.63 1.57 -8.78
N GLN A 111 15.93 1.44 -8.48
CA GLN A 111 16.38 0.72 -7.26
C GLN A 111 16.28 1.59 -6.00
N TRP A 112 16.07 2.90 -6.17
CA TRP A 112 15.76 3.82 -5.08
C TRP A 112 14.26 3.94 -4.90
N ASP A 113 13.83 4.00 -3.63
CA ASP A 113 12.44 4.27 -3.27
C ASP A 113 12.07 5.73 -3.58
N GLY A 114 10.77 6.01 -3.58
CA GLY A 114 10.22 7.32 -3.95
C GLY A 114 10.87 8.48 -3.20
N PRO A 115 10.91 8.45 -1.85
CA PRO A 115 11.57 9.49 -1.06
C PRO A 115 13.04 9.69 -1.42
N THR A 116 13.79 8.63 -1.74
CA THR A 116 15.19 8.77 -2.15
C THR A 116 15.29 9.42 -3.53
N CYS A 117 14.43 9.04 -4.48
CA CYS A 117 14.36 9.65 -5.80
C CYS A 117 14.03 11.16 -5.73
N GLU A 118 13.09 11.54 -4.87
CA GLU A 118 12.74 12.95 -4.64
C GLU A 118 13.91 13.74 -4.05
N ARG A 119 14.62 13.18 -3.05
CA ARG A 119 15.77 13.85 -2.42
C ARG A 119 16.92 14.13 -3.38
N VAL A 120 17.08 13.31 -4.42
CA VAL A 120 18.10 13.52 -5.46
C VAL A 120 17.61 14.41 -6.61
N GLY A 121 16.42 15.01 -6.48
CA GLY A 121 15.88 16.01 -7.40
C GLY A 121 15.08 15.45 -8.58
N LEU A 122 14.63 14.20 -8.50
CA LEU A 122 13.80 13.62 -9.57
C LEU A 122 12.33 13.95 -9.36
N LEU A 123 11.63 14.22 -10.47
CA LEU A 123 10.20 14.45 -10.45
C LEU A 123 9.48 13.11 -10.23
N LYS A 124 8.77 13.00 -9.11
CA LYS A 124 7.89 11.88 -8.78
C LYS A 124 6.44 12.29 -9.03
N MET A 125 5.69 11.43 -9.72
CA MET A 125 4.24 11.57 -9.89
C MET A 125 3.55 10.27 -9.51
N ASP A 126 2.42 10.36 -8.80
CA ASP A 126 1.60 9.22 -8.41
C ASP A 126 0.30 9.17 -9.24
N PHE A 127 0.15 8.11 -10.05
CA PHE A 127 -1.05 7.79 -10.81
C PHE A 127 -1.90 6.78 -10.05
N LEU A 128 -2.87 7.27 -9.28
CA LEU A 128 -3.72 6.43 -8.45
C LEU A 128 -4.84 5.78 -9.28
N GLY A 129 -4.88 4.44 -9.27
CA GLY A 129 -5.99 3.66 -9.84
C GLY A 129 -7.21 3.63 -8.93
N LEU A 130 -7.88 4.78 -8.74
CA LEU A 130 -9.05 4.86 -7.87
C LEU A 130 -10.27 4.16 -8.50
N ARG A 131 -10.68 3.03 -7.90
CA ARG A 131 -11.88 2.28 -8.32
C ARG A 131 -13.13 3.14 -8.33
N THR A 132 -13.23 4.13 -7.44
CA THR A 132 -14.35 5.07 -7.39
C THR A 132 -14.55 5.79 -8.72
N LEU A 133 -13.48 6.25 -9.38
CA LEU A 133 -13.56 6.90 -10.68
C LEU A 133 -14.07 5.94 -11.76
N SER A 134 -13.60 4.69 -11.76
CA SER A 134 -14.13 3.66 -12.67
C SER A 134 -15.60 3.35 -12.43
N THR A 135 -16.05 3.35 -11.18
CA THR A 135 -17.47 3.16 -10.82
C THR A 135 -18.32 4.33 -11.31
N ILE A 136 -17.84 5.56 -11.13
CA ILE A 136 -18.53 6.78 -11.60
C ILE A 136 -18.64 6.77 -13.12
N GLU A 137 -17.55 6.50 -13.84
CA GLU A 137 -17.58 6.42 -15.31
C GLU A 137 -18.55 5.33 -15.80
N ARG A 138 -18.58 4.17 -15.12
CA ARG A 138 -19.56 3.12 -15.43
C ARG A 138 -20.99 3.56 -15.16
N ALA A 139 -21.23 4.29 -14.08
CA ALA A 139 -22.55 4.82 -13.75
C ALA A 139 -23.01 5.83 -14.82
N LYS A 140 -22.14 6.78 -15.22
CA LYS A 140 -22.41 7.74 -16.30
C LYS A 140 -22.80 7.04 -17.59
N LYS A 141 -22.07 5.99 -17.96
CA LYS A 141 -22.38 5.18 -19.14
C LYS A 141 -23.78 4.54 -19.07
N LEU A 142 -24.10 3.86 -17.97
CA LEU A 142 -25.40 3.20 -17.81
C LEU A 142 -26.57 4.17 -17.80
N ILE A 143 -26.39 5.35 -17.19
CA ILE A 143 -27.39 6.43 -17.20
C ILE A 143 -27.66 6.87 -18.64
N ARG A 144 -26.62 7.11 -19.44
CA ARG A 144 -26.76 7.50 -20.86
C ARG A 144 -27.42 6.44 -21.74
N GLU A 145 -27.20 5.17 -21.43
CA GLU A 145 -27.82 4.06 -22.17
C GLU A 145 -29.30 3.87 -21.82
N THR A 146 -29.73 4.34 -20.64
CA THR A 146 -31.06 4.04 -20.08
C THR A 146 -32.01 5.24 -20.10
N LEU A 147 -31.49 6.47 -19.97
CA LEU A 147 -32.28 7.70 -19.87
C LEU A 147 -32.01 8.61 -21.06
N THR A 148 -33.04 9.38 -21.44
CA THR A 148 -32.89 10.46 -22.42
C THR A 148 -32.19 11.67 -21.78
N ASP A 149 -31.52 12.48 -22.60
CA ASP A 149 -30.81 13.68 -22.13
C ASP A 149 -31.73 14.63 -21.33
N SER A 150 -32.96 14.84 -21.80
CA SER A 150 -33.98 15.63 -21.08
C SER A 150 -34.34 15.05 -19.71
N ALA A 151 -34.44 13.72 -19.59
CA ALA A 151 -34.73 13.08 -18.30
C ALA A 151 -33.55 13.21 -17.33
N ILE A 152 -32.32 13.15 -17.84
CA ILE A 152 -31.10 13.36 -17.04
C ILE A 152 -31.06 14.80 -16.52
N ARG A 153 -31.21 15.80 -17.39
CA ARG A 153 -31.21 17.24 -17.03
C ARG A 153 -32.26 17.56 -15.97
N LYS A 154 -33.46 17.01 -16.13
CA LYS A 154 -34.53 17.12 -15.13
C LYS A 154 -34.14 16.49 -13.79
N ALA A 155 -33.52 15.31 -13.80
CA ALA A 155 -33.13 14.61 -12.58
C ALA A 155 -32.05 15.35 -11.77
N ILE A 156 -31.16 16.07 -12.44
CA ILE A 156 -30.12 16.88 -11.79
C ILE A 156 -30.59 18.32 -11.47
N GLY A 157 -31.81 18.70 -11.85
CA GLY A 157 -32.36 20.04 -11.60
C GLY A 157 -31.80 21.14 -12.50
N GLU A 158 -31.24 20.79 -13.65
CA GLU A 158 -30.57 21.71 -14.57
C GLU A 158 -31.16 21.61 -15.99
N GLU A 159 -32.46 21.83 -16.10
CA GLU A 159 -33.19 21.78 -17.37
C GLU A 159 -32.75 22.88 -18.34
N ASP A 160 -32.38 24.04 -17.81
CA ASP A 160 -31.94 25.23 -18.57
C ASP A 160 -30.42 25.26 -18.84
N LEU A 161 -29.69 24.19 -18.49
CA LEU A 161 -28.26 24.09 -18.77
C LEU A 161 -28.03 24.19 -20.29
N ASP A 162 -27.00 24.93 -20.71
CA ASP A 162 -26.64 25.08 -22.13
C ASP A 162 -26.64 23.70 -22.83
N PRO A 163 -27.33 23.55 -23.97
CA PRO A 163 -27.34 22.30 -24.74
C PRO A 163 -25.95 21.78 -25.12
N GLY A 164 -24.94 22.64 -25.21
CA GLY A 164 -23.55 22.26 -25.46
C GLY A 164 -22.82 21.65 -24.26
N ILE A 165 -23.38 21.75 -23.05
CA ILE A 165 -22.79 21.23 -21.82
C ILE A 165 -23.35 19.84 -21.52
N ASP A 166 -22.46 18.91 -21.22
CA ASP A 166 -22.80 17.54 -20.80
C ASP A 166 -23.33 17.55 -19.35
N PRO A 167 -24.59 17.14 -19.11
CA PRO A 167 -25.19 17.20 -17.78
C PRO A 167 -24.49 16.29 -16.76
N LEU A 168 -23.73 15.29 -17.23
CA LEU A 168 -22.96 14.36 -16.38
C LEU A 168 -21.46 14.67 -16.35
N ASP A 169 -21.03 15.80 -16.92
CA ASP A 169 -19.66 16.29 -16.69
C ASP A 169 -19.51 16.68 -15.22
N LEU A 170 -18.48 16.12 -14.57
CA LEU A 170 -18.21 16.34 -13.17
C LEU A 170 -17.17 17.44 -12.97
N ASP A 171 -16.41 17.78 -14.02
CA ASP A 171 -15.36 18.81 -13.95
C ASP A 171 -15.96 20.22 -13.81
N ARG A 172 -17.26 20.36 -14.08
CA ARG A 172 -18.04 21.59 -13.86
C ARG A 172 -18.46 21.82 -12.41
N LEU A 173 -18.39 20.80 -11.56
CA LEU A 173 -18.88 20.91 -10.19
C LEU A 173 -17.92 21.76 -9.36
N GLU A 174 -18.44 22.83 -8.77
CA GLU A 174 -17.70 23.59 -7.77
C GLU A 174 -17.71 22.82 -6.44
N PHE A 175 -16.57 22.22 -6.09
CA PHE A 175 -16.40 21.62 -4.77
C PHE A 175 -16.20 22.71 -3.73
N ARG A 176 -17.16 22.86 -2.81
CA ARG A 176 -17.00 23.65 -1.60
C ARG A 176 -16.62 22.69 -0.48
N ASP A 177 -15.41 22.87 0.05
CA ASP A 177 -14.94 22.17 1.24
C ASP A 177 -15.59 22.80 2.47
N ASP A 178 -16.87 22.48 2.71
CA ASP A 178 -17.59 22.83 3.94
C ASP A 178 -17.29 21.81 5.07
#